data_AF-A0A2V6LDY8-F1
#
_entry.id   AF-A0A2V6LDY8-F1
#
_cell.length_a   1.000
_cell.length_b   1.000
_cell.length_c   1.000
_cell.angle_alpha   90.00
_cell.angle_beta   90.00
_cell.angle_gamma   90.00
#
_symmetry.space_group_name_H-M   'P 1'
#
loop_
_entity.id
_entity.type
_entity.pdbx_description
1 polymer ?
#
loop_
_entity_poly.entity_id
_entity_poly.type
_entity_poly.pdbx_seq_one_letter_code
_entity_poly.pdbx_strand_id
1 'polypeptide(L)'
;MKKFVGLLLCLALSFFITARAAKPSGTPAAAVKTAQKNATEQKADAETLLDDASKALAAMVKAARADKGLDPKTAKNKPFWKSTQLVANNLKLAQTGLQAKSNDFFKGITEARQAEEQMKVDWQLTDSENSNVIENGKKLGHAIDLLRANYSKEAARKKQGGELTAQEKAEFEKIKAQQEDLLAKISKLEKSAQKDKALARGLNEIQKQAERITKQPTTLDAYIATLYLLDLQAGLIRGYEYYVDKPWRAGYLRLADWITRYYTWYDKVSYDWAWVDTSVDVYEDVTVLEAISEQEISSEKSYAQNESFDMSDAEQEEVAGEKDTNEAVASVGGDSMEDASDEAAEGLSDDASSDENAVDEDIGDDDEAE
;
A
#
# COMPACT_ATOMS: atom_id res chain seq x y z
N MET A 1 -2.66 40.20 2.93
CA MET A 1 -3.00 39.55 4.22
C MET A 1 -4.06 38.45 4.02
N LYS A 2 -3.70 37.33 3.37
CA LYS A 2 -4.52 36.11 3.25
C LYS A 2 -3.61 34.88 3.10
N LYS A 3 -2.67 34.68 4.04
CA LYS A 3 -1.80 33.48 4.10
C LYS A 3 -1.38 33.16 5.54
N PHE A 4 -2.32 33.20 6.48
CA PHE A 4 -2.01 32.89 7.89
C PHE A 4 -3.04 32.02 8.62
N VAL A 5 -4.08 31.53 7.93
CA VAL A 5 -5.08 30.65 8.55
C VAL A 5 -4.71 29.16 8.41
N GLY A 6 -3.86 28.78 7.44
CA GLY A 6 -3.46 27.38 7.22
C GLY A 6 -2.31 26.87 8.10
N LEU A 7 -1.69 27.73 8.91
CA LEU A 7 -0.48 27.35 9.68
C LEU A 7 -0.79 26.85 11.10
N LEU A 8 -2.00 27.08 11.60
CA LEU A 8 -2.34 26.83 13.01
C LEU A 8 -3.05 25.49 13.27
N LEU A 9 -3.39 24.74 12.21
CA LEU A 9 -4.05 23.42 12.34
C LEU A 9 -3.06 22.23 12.30
N CYS A 10 -1.78 22.47 11.98
CA CYS A 10 -0.79 21.40 11.77
C CYS A 10 -0.02 20.98 13.03
N LEU A 11 -0.34 21.54 14.20
CA LEU A 11 0.45 21.38 15.42
C LEU A 11 -0.25 20.59 16.54
N ALA A 12 -1.46 20.07 16.29
CA ALA A 12 -2.15 19.18 17.23
C ALA A 12 -2.48 17.89 16.49
N LEU A 13 -1.58 16.90 16.53
CA LEU A 13 -1.84 15.45 16.31
C LEU A 13 -0.56 14.61 16.44
N SER A 14 0.39 15.07 17.26
CA SER A 14 1.37 14.17 17.86
C SER A 14 0.77 13.77 19.20
N PHE A 15 0.32 12.53 19.37
CA PHE A 15 0.41 11.73 20.59
C PHE A 15 -0.54 10.50 20.61
N PHE A 16 0.09 9.34 20.84
CA PHE A 16 -0.40 8.05 21.38
C PHE A 16 -1.24 7.07 20.53
N ILE A 17 -0.68 5.87 20.38
CA ILE A 17 -1.39 4.62 20.75
C ILE A 17 -0.51 3.87 21.75
N THR A 18 -0.97 3.78 22.99
CA THR A 18 -0.52 2.81 23.99
C THR A 18 -1.42 1.58 23.97
N ALA A 19 -0.79 0.42 24.17
CA ALA A 19 -1.38 -0.91 24.25
C ALA A 19 -2.56 -1.02 25.24
N ARG A 20 -3.51 -1.94 24.94
CA ARG A 20 -4.13 -2.74 26.00
C ARG A 20 -4.40 -4.19 25.58
N ALA A 21 -3.97 -5.06 26.47
CA ALA A 21 -4.19 -6.50 26.47
C ALA A 21 -5.60 -6.88 26.98
N ALA A 22 -5.95 -8.15 26.76
CA ALA A 22 -7.17 -8.91 27.10
C ALA A 22 -7.68 -8.71 28.56
N LYS A 23 -8.93 -9.01 29.00
CA LYS A 23 -9.99 -9.99 28.64
C LYS A 23 -11.28 -9.69 29.49
N PRO A 24 -12.34 -10.56 29.57
CA PRO A 24 -13.70 -10.38 29.03
C PRO A 24 -14.82 -10.08 30.07
N SER A 25 -16.00 -9.63 29.60
CA SER A 25 -17.39 -10.01 30.01
C SER A 25 -18.38 -8.84 29.86
N GLY A 26 -19.52 -9.08 29.18
CA GLY A 26 -20.65 -8.13 29.09
C GLY A 26 -21.39 -8.17 27.75
N THR A 27 -22.61 -8.68 27.77
CA THR A 27 -23.62 -8.83 26.69
C THR A 27 -23.90 -7.54 25.90
N PRO A 28 -24.26 -7.60 24.59
CA PRO A 28 -24.10 -6.48 23.66
C PRO A 28 -25.26 -5.48 23.71
N ALA A 29 -24.93 -4.20 23.76
CA ALA A 29 -25.87 -3.10 23.52
C ALA A 29 -25.58 -2.47 22.15
N ALA A 30 -26.63 -2.45 21.32
CA ALA A 30 -26.88 -1.60 20.15
C ALA A 30 -25.67 -1.19 19.29
N ALA A 31 -25.55 -1.85 18.13
CA ALA A 31 -24.71 -1.44 17.02
C ALA A 31 -25.01 0.02 16.63
N VAL A 32 -24.10 0.92 16.98
CA VAL A 32 -23.99 2.24 16.37
C VAL A 32 -23.50 2.00 14.95
N LYS A 33 -24.36 2.27 13.97
CA LYS A 33 -23.97 2.31 12.56
C LYS A 33 -22.99 3.46 12.38
N THR A 34 -21.69 3.17 12.32
CA THR A 34 -20.72 4.04 11.68
C THR A 34 -21.11 4.15 10.20
N ALA A 35 -21.19 5.39 9.71
CA ALA A 35 -21.46 5.67 8.31
C ALA A 35 -20.23 5.30 7.49
N GLN A 36 -20.08 4.02 7.23
CA GLN A 36 -19.20 3.46 6.22
C GLN A 36 -19.51 4.19 4.91
N LYS A 37 -18.49 4.80 4.29
CA LYS A 37 -18.56 5.27 2.89
C LYS A 37 -19.32 4.21 2.12
N ASN A 38 -20.52 4.55 1.65
CA ASN A 38 -21.47 3.56 1.13
C ASN A 38 -20.69 2.68 0.15
N ALA A 39 -20.62 1.38 0.44
CA ALA A 39 -20.18 0.42 -0.56
C ALA A 39 -20.90 0.80 -1.84
N THR A 40 -20.20 0.87 -2.98
CA THR A 40 -20.96 0.70 -4.20
C THR A 40 -21.66 -0.64 -4.00
N GLU A 41 -22.98 -0.74 -4.19
CA GLU A 41 -23.70 -2.02 -3.98
C GLU A 41 -23.20 -3.17 -4.88
N GLN A 42 -22.13 -2.90 -5.63
CA GLN A 42 -21.33 -3.77 -6.45
C GLN A 42 -20.56 -4.77 -5.59
N LYS A 43 -20.77 -6.04 -5.94
CA LYS A 43 -19.96 -7.15 -5.47
C LYS A 43 -19.17 -7.71 -6.64
N ALA A 44 -17.94 -8.14 -6.38
CA ALA A 44 -17.07 -8.70 -7.39
C ALA A 44 -16.38 -9.96 -6.88
N ASP A 45 -16.36 -11.01 -7.70
CA ASP A 45 -15.54 -12.21 -7.47
C ASP A 45 -14.10 -11.98 -7.98
N ALA A 46 -13.23 -13.00 -7.87
CA ALA A 46 -11.84 -12.87 -8.29
C ALA A 46 -11.69 -12.66 -9.81
N GLU A 47 -12.54 -13.28 -10.62
CA GLU A 47 -12.51 -13.15 -12.08
C GLU A 47 -12.90 -11.72 -12.48
N THR A 48 -13.99 -11.21 -11.89
CA THR A 48 -14.46 -9.84 -12.09
C THR A 48 -13.40 -8.81 -11.73
N LEU A 49 -12.75 -8.95 -10.56
CA LEU A 49 -11.69 -8.01 -10.15
C LEU A 49 -10.44 -8.08 -11.04
N LEU A 50 -10.07 -9.27 -11.55
CA LEU A 50 -8.97 -9.39 -12.51
C LEU A 50 -9.30 -8.70 -13.84
N ASP A 51 -10.55 -8.79 -14.28
CA ASP A 51 -11.04 -8.11 -15.47
C ASP A 51 -11.10 -6.59 -15.26
N ASP A 52 -11.58 -6.13 -14.10
CA ASP A 52 -11.59 -4.71 -13.74
C ASP A 52 -10.18 -4.13 -13.65
N ALA A 53 -9.23 -4.81 -12.98
CA ALA A 53 -7.82 -4.42 -12.95
C ALA A 53 -7.24 -4.33 -14.38
N SER A 54 -7.54 -5.35 -15.19
CA SER A 54 -7.15 -5.41 -16.60
C SER A 54 -7.68 -4.25 -17.45
N LYS A 55 -8.95 -3.87 -17.24
CA LYS A 55 -9.61 -2.75 -17.91
C LYS A 55 -9.03 -1.42 -17.47
N ALA A 56 -8.82 -1.25 -16.16
CA ALA A 56 -8.20 -0.07 -15.59
C ALA A 56 -6.77 0.12 -16.14
N LEU A 57 -5.98 -0.96 -16.21
CA LEU A 57 -4.66 -0.92 -16.84
C LEU A 57 -4.73 -0.52 -18.32
N ALA A 58 -5.64 -1.10 -19.10
CA ALA A 58 -5.80 -0.75 -20.51
C ALA A 58 -6.21 0.73 -20.70
N ALA A 59 -7.12 1.24 -19.86
CA ALA A 59 -7.53 2.64 -19.84
C ALA A 59 -6.36 3.58 -19.51
N MET A 60 -5.59 3.22 -18.48
CA MET A 60 -4.39 3.94 -18.07
C MET A 60 -3.36 3.99 -19.20
N VAL A 61 -3.08 2.85 -19.84
CA VAL A 61 -2.15 2.75 -20.99
C VAL A 61 -2.63 3.60 -22.16
N LYS A 62 -3.92 3.54 -22.49
CA LYS A 62 -4.52 4.38 -23.56
C LYS A 62 -4.31 5.87 -23.28
N ALA A 63 -4.62 6.32 -22.06
CA ALA A 63 -4.42 7.69 -21.64
C ALA A 63 -2.93 8.08 -21.68
N ALA A 64 -2.05 7.19 -21.22
CA ALA A 64 -0.62 7.43 -21.19
C ALA A 64 -0.02 7.54 -22.61
N ARG A 65 -0.46 6.71 -23.55
CA ARG A 65 0.00 6.78 -24.96
C ARG A 65 -0.46 8.04 -25.67
N ALA A 66 -1.59 8.61 -25.26
CA ALA A 66 -2.09 9.87 -25.79
C ALA A 66 -1.37 11.08 -25.20
N ASP A 67 -0.65 10.90 -24.09
CA ASP A 67 0.10 11.95 -23.43
C ASP A 67 1.53 12.07 -23.99
N LYS A 68 1.84 13.24 -24.52
CA LYS A 68 3.19 13.55 -25.01
C LYS A 68 4.24 13.57 -23.89
N GLY A 69 3.83 13.87 -22.66
CA GLY A 69 4.68 13.80 -21.48
C GLY A 69 5.15 12.39 -21.13
N LEU A 70 4.54 11.37 -21.73
CA LEU A 70 4.82 9.95 -21.49
C LEU A 70 5.30 9.23 -22.76
N ASP A 71 5.91 9.93 -23.71
CA ASP A 71 6.47 9.25 -24.90
C ASP A 71 7.47 8.16 -24.45
N PRO A 72 7.22 6.87 -24.77
CA PRO A 72 8.05 5.74 -24.36
C PRO A 72 9.47 5.77 -24.96
N LYS A 73 9.71 6.63 -25.95
CA LYS A 73 11.05 6.85 -26.52
C LYS A 73 11.89 7.80 -25.67
N THR A 74 11.27 8.55 -24.75
CA THR A 74 11.98 9.44 -23.83
C THR A 74 12.55 8.63 -22.69
N ALA A 75 13.87 8.72 -22.45
CA ALA A 75 14.57 7.89 -21.47
C ALA A 75 13.91 7.92 -20.07
N LYS A 76 13.56 9.11 -19.57
CA LYS A 76 12.93 9.28 -18.25
C LYS A 76 11.55 8.64 -18.08
N ASN A 77 10.85 8.37 -19.18
CA ASN A 77 9.53 7.75 -19.16
C ASN A 77 9.60 6.22 -19.23
N LYS A 78 10.75 5.65 -19.62
CA LYS A 78 10.92 4.20 -19.74
C LYS A 78 10.71 3.43 -18.44
N PRO A 79 11.13 3.91 -17.24
CA PRO A 79 10.78 3.27 -15.97
C PRO A 79 9.26 3.05 -15.82
N PHE A 80 8.45 4.08 -16.06
CA PHE A 80 6.99 3.99 -15.96
C PHE A 80 6.40 2.95 -16.91
N TRP A 81 6.88 2.90 -18.16
CA TRP A 81 6.41 1.90 -19.12
C TRP A 81 6.86 0.48 -18.77
N LYS A 82 8.08 0.33 -18.25
CA LYS A 82 8.59 -0.96 -17.79
C LYS A 82 7.80 -1.49 -16.59
N SER A 83 7.50 -0.66 -15.60
CA SER A 83 6.64 -1.06 -14.47
C SER A 83 5.21 -1.38 -14.92
N THR A 84 4.67 -0.60 -15.86
CA THR A 84 3.36 -0.86 -16.49
C THR A 84 3.33 -2.23 -17.19
N GLN A 85 4.39 -2.58 -17.92
CA GLN A 85 4.57 -3.89 -18.53
C GLN A 85 4.63 -5.01 -17.49
N LEU A 86 5.34 -4.81 -16.37
CA LEU A 86 5.39 -5.78 -15.28
C LEU A 86 3.99 -6.03 -14.69
N VAL A 87 3.20 -4.98 -14.43
CA VAL A 87 1.80 -5.13 -13.99
C VAL A 87 1.01 -5.93 -15.03
N ALA A 88 1.11 -5.61 -16.31
CA ALA A 88 0.40 -6.30 -17.39
C ALA A 88 0.72 -7.81 -17.47
N ASN A 89 2.00 -8.15 -17.32
CA ASN A 89 2.48 -9.53 -17.33
C ASN A 89 2.02 -10.29 -16.09
N ASN A 90 2.02 -9.66 -14.92
CA ASN A 90 1.63 -10.28 -13.66
C ASN A 90 0.11 -10.47 -13.55
N LEU A 91 -0.70 -9.54 -14.10
CA LEU A 91 -2.15 -9.74 -14.23
C LEU A 91 -2.47 -10.90 -15.18
N LYS A 92 -1.72 -11.06 -16.29
CA LYS A 92 -1.87 -12.21 -17.19
C LYS A 92 -1.47 -13.53 -16.52
N LEU A 93 -0.40 -13.51 -15.73
CA LEU A 93 0.01 -14.66 -14.93
C LEU A 93 -1.09 -15.03 -13.94
N ALA A 94 -1.65 -14.05 -13.24
CA ALA A 94 -2.75 -14.24 -12.31
C ALA A 94 -3.98 -14.84 -13.00
N GLN A 95 -4.40 -14.29 -14.15
CA GLN A 95 -5.54 -14.78 -14.93
C GLN A 95 -5.33 -16.22 -15.41
N THR A 96 -4.15 -16.53 -15.96
CA THR A 96 -3.80 -17.89 -16.38
C THR A 96 -3.81 -18.85 -15.20
N GLY A 97 -3.25 -18.44 -14.07
CA GLY A 97 -3.23 -19.21 -12.84
C GLY A 97 -4.62 -19.43 -12.24
N LEU A 98 -5.52 -18.45 -12.33
CA LEU A 98 -6.91 -18.59 -11.88
C LEU A 98 -7.63 -19.67 -12.70
N GLN A 99 -7.53 -19.60 -14.02
CA GLN A 99 -8.11 -20.59 -14.93
C GLN A 99 -7.55 -21.99 -14.70
N ALA A 100 -6.24 -22.09 -14.46
CA ALA A 100 -5.54 -23.34 -14.19
C ALA A 100 -5.69 -23.83 -12.74
N LYS A 101 -6.27 -23.02 -11.84
CA LYS A 101 -6.30 -23.27 -10.40
C LYS A 101 -4.91 -23.59 -9.83
N SER A 102 -3.92 -22.76 -10.18
CA SER A 102 -2.50 -22.96 -9.84
C SER A 102 -1.95 -21.86 -8.93
N ASN A 103 -0.76 -22.10 -8.35
CA ASN A 103 -0.07 -21.10 -7.53
C ASN A 103 0.29 -19.81 -8.30
N ASP A 104 0.26 -19.84 -9.64
CA ASP A 104 0.51 -18.66 -10.48
C ASP A 104 -0.55 -17.57 -10.27
N PHE A 105 -1.78 -17.94 -9.85
CA PHE A 105 -2.80 -16.95 -9.49
C PHE A 105 -2.30 -16.02 -8.39
N PHE A 106 -1.85 -16.60 -7.28
CA PHE A 106 -1.42 -15.84 -6.12
C PHE A 106 -0.07 -15.15 -6.36
N LYS A 107 0.84 -15.82 -7.09
CA LYS A 107 2.10 -15.21 -7.49
C LYS A 107 1.85 -13.97 -8.35
N GLY A 108 1.01 -14.09 -9.37
CA GLY A 108 0.64 -12.99 -10.24
C GLY A 108 0.02 -11.81 -9.49
N ILE A 109 -0.90 -12.04 -8.54
CA ILE A 109 -1.46 -10.95 -7.72
C ILE A 109 -0.38 -10.25 -6.89
N THR A 110 0.48 -11.02 -6.24
CA THR A 110 1.55 -10.50 -5.37
C THR A 110 2.56 -9.66 -6.17
N GLU A 111 3.02 -10.20 -7.31
CA GLU A 111 3.96 -9.50 -8.18
C GLU A 111 3.32 -8.32 -8.92
N ALA A 112 2.01 -8.37 -9.22
CA ALA A 112 1.27 -7.23 -9.76
C ALA A 112 1.21 -6.09 -8.74
N ARG A 113 0.98 -6.38 -7.45
CA ARG A 113 1.00 -5.35 -6.40
C ARG A 113 2.37 -4.70 -6.26
N GLN A 114 3.45 -5.49 -6.25
CA GLN A 114 4.81 -4.95 -6.20
C GLN A 114 5.12 -4.05 -7.40
N ALA A 115 4.73 -4.49 -8.61
CA ALA A 115 4.94 -3.71 -9.82
C ALA A 115 4.09 -2.43 -9.88
N GLU A 116 2.89 -2.46 -9.31
CA GLU A 116 2.00 -1.30 -9.21
C GLU A 116 2.56 -0.24 -8.25
N GLU A 117 3.11 -0.66 -7.11
CA GLU A 117 3.80 0.25 -6.18
C GLU A 117 5.09 0.84 -6.78
N GLN A 118 5.84 0.03 -7.54
CA GLN A 118 6.94 0.55 -8.36
C GLN A 118 6.44 1.59 -9.37
N MET A 119 5.35 1.30 -10.08
CA MET A 119 4.78 2.18 -11.10
C MET A 119 4.35 3.55 -10.55
N LYS A 120 3.84 3.60 -9.30
CA LYS A 120 3.52 4.88 -8.64
C LYS A 120 4.75 5.78 -8.48
N VAL A 121 5.89 5.19 -8.13
CA VAL A 121 7.16 5.93 -8.02
C VAL A 121 7.68 6.29 -9.41
N ASP A 122 7.67 5.34 -10.34
CA ASP A 122 8.13 5.56 -11.70
C ASP A 122 7.28 6.60 -12.46
N TRP A 123 6.01 6.76 -12.09
CA TRP A 123 5.17 7.86 -12.55
C TRP A 123 5.68 9.23 -12.08
N GLN A 124 6.13 9.33 -10.82
CA GLN A 124 6.65 10.57 -10.24
C GLN A 124 7.96 11.01 -10.89
N LEU A 125 8.66 10.12 -11.59
CA LEU A 125 9.83 10.43 -12.42
C LEU A 125 9.44 11.13 -13.74
N THR A 126 8.18 11.10 -14.13
CA THR A 126 7.70 11.69 -15.38
C THR A 126 7.25 13.15 -15.17
N ASP A 127 7.06 13.90 -16.26
CA ASP A 127 6.44 15.23 -16.21
C ASP A 127 4.92 15.18 -16.37
N SER A 128 4.32 13.99 -16.36
CA SER A 128 2.90 13.87 -16.67
C SER A 128 2.03 14.25 -15.48
N GLU A 129 1.05 15.12 -15.77
CA GLU A 129 -0.04 15.46 -14.86
C GLU A 129 -1.39 14.92 -15.38
N ASN A 130 -1.36 13.92 -16.27
CA ASN A 130 -2.58 13.42 -16.91
C ASN A 130 -3.51 12.74 -15.89
N SER A 131 -4.63 13.41 -15.58
CA SER A 131 -5.61 12.93 -14.61
C SER A 131 -6.16 11.55 -14.95
N ASN A 132 -6.34 11.24 -16.23
CA ASN A 132 -6.88 9.94 -16.64
C ASN A 132 -5.88 8.80 -16.37
N VAL A 133 -4.57 9.07 -16.42
CA VAL A 133 -3.56 8.08 -16.02
C VAL A 133 -3.63 7.86 -14.51
N ILE A 134 -3.72 8.94 -13.73
CA ILE A 134 -3.81 8.87 -12.27
C ILE A 134 -5.08 8.13 -11.84
N GLU A 135 -6.25 8.53 -12.34
CA GLU A 135 -7.55 7.95 -11.97
C GLU A 135 -7.62 6.46 -12.31
N ASN A 136 -7.22 6.07 -13.53
CA ASN A 136 -7.21 4.66 -13.91
C ASN A 136 -6.13 3.87 -13.17
N GLY A 137 -5.00 4.50 -12.84
CA GLY A 137 -3.99 3.94 -11.95
C GLY A 137 -4.54 3.65 -10.54
N LYS A 138 -5.38 4.54 -9.97
CA LYS A 138 -6.06 4.30 -8.69
C LYS A 138 -6.99 3.08 -8.78
N LYS A 139 -7.82 3.01 -9.83
CA LYS A 139 -8.75 1.89 -10.06
C LYS A 139 -8.02 0.56 -10.16
N LEU A 140 -6.90 0.54 -10.90
CA LEU A 140 -6.02 -0.60 -11.01
C LEU A 140 -5.47 -1.03 -9.64
N GLY A 141 -4.95 -0.07 -8.86
CA GLY A 141 -4.44 -0.31 -7.52
C GLY A 141 -5.50 -0.92 -6.59
N HIS A 142 -6.69 -0.31 -6.52
CA HIS A 142 -7.81 -0.80 -5.71
C HIS A 142 -8.24 -2.22 -6.09
N ALA A 143 -8.32 -2.53 -7.39
CA ALA A 143 -8.67 -3.87 -7.86
C ALA A 143 -7.61 -4.92 -7.46
N ILE A 144 -6.31 -4.58 -7.58
CA ILE A 144 -5.20 -5.44 -7.12
C ILE A 144 -5.24 -5.62 -5.60
N ASP A 145 -5.54 -4.58 -4.84
CA ASP A 145 -5.64 -4.64 -3.38
C ASP A 145 -6.80 -5.53 -2.94
N LEU A 146 -7.97 -5.40 -3.57
CA LEU A 146 -9.10 -6.29 -3.32
C LEU A 146 -8.74 -7.74 -3.65
N LEU A 147 -8.04 -8.00 -4.76
CA LEU A 147 -7.53 -9.33 -5.11
C LEU A 147 -6.60 -9.87 -4.02
N ARG A 148 -5.60 -9.09 -3.60
CA ARG A 148 -4.61 -9.47 -2.60
C ARG A 148 -5.24 -9.70 -1.23
N ALA A 149 -6.18 -8.85 -0.81
CA ALA A 149 -6.78 -8.89 0.52
C ALA A 149 -7.86 -9.97 0.68
N ASN A 150 -8.49 -10.43 -0.41
CA ASN A 150 -9.65 -11.33 -0.33
C ASN A 150 -9.45 -12.73 -0.91
N TYR A 151 -8.56 -12.87 -1.91
CA TYR A 151 -8.37 -14.11 -2.68
C TYR A 151 -6.95 -14.67 -2.62
N SER A 152 -6.07 -14.09 -1.80
CA SER A 152 -4.74 -14.64 -1.56
C SER A 152 -4.74 -15.82 -0.57
N LYS A 153 -3.62 -16.54 -0.49
CA LYS A 153 -3.41 -17.57 0.55
C LYS A 153 -3.40 -16.97 1.96
N GLU A 154 -2.99 -15.73 2.10
CA GLU A 154 -3.03 -14.93 3.32
C GLU A 154 -4.47 -14.58 3.71
N ALA A 155 -5.29 -14.13 2.76
CA ALA A 155 -6.71 -13.87 2.99
C ALA A 155 -7.43 -15.14 3.42
N ALA A 156 -7.11 -16.24 2.74
CA ALA A 156 -7.54 -17.57 3.07
C ALA A 156 -7.19 -17.97 4.51
N ARG A 157 -5.93 -17.80 4.88
CA ARG A 157 -5.42 -18.09 6.22
C ARG A 157 -6.07 -17.19 7.28
N LYS A 158 -6.33 -15.92 6.96
CA LYS A 158 -7.04 -14.96 7.83
C LYS A 158 -8.48 -15.40 8.07
N LYS A 159 -9.21 -15.82 7.03
CA LYS A 159 -10.59 -16.34 7.12
C LYS A 159 -10.68 -17.60 7.99
N GLN A 160 -9.67 -18.48 7.95
CA GLN A 160 -9.60 -19.64 8.85
C GLN A 160 -9.49 -19.24 10.33
N GLY A 161 -8.91 -18.06 10.61
CA GLY A 161 -8.79 -17.53 11.97
C GLY A 161 -7.87 -18.34 12.89
N GLY A 162 -8.04 -18.18 14.20
CA GLY A 162 -7.22 -18.85 15.21
C GLY A 162 -5.85 -18.19 15.44
N GLU A 163 -5.04 -18.83 16.26
CA GLU A 163 -3.69 -18.34 16.57
C GLU A 163 -2.69 -18.63 15.44
N LEU A 164 -1.57 -17.91 15.45
CA LEU A 164 -0.41 -18.28 14.64
C LEU A 164 0.11 -19.66 15.04
N THR A 165 0.39 -20.49 14.04
CA THR A 165 1.11 -21.75 14.23
C THR A 165 2.55 -21.48 14.68
N ALA A 166 3.24 -22.49 15.22
CA ALA A 166 4.65 -22.35 15.61
C ALA A 166 5.55 -21.93 14.44
N GLN A 167 5.26 -22.42 13.22
CA GLN A 167 6.00 -22.05 12.02
C GLN A 167 5.74 -20.59 11.61
N GLU A 168 4.49 -20.15 11.64
CA GLU A 168 4.14 -18.75 11.34
C GLU A 168 4.71 -17.79 12.38
N LYS A 169 4.71 -18.16 13.67
CA LYS A 169 5.39 -17.38 14.73
C LYS A 169 6.89 -17.24 14.44
N ALA A 170 7.55 -18.36 14.10
CA ALA A 170 8.98 -18.34 13.79
C ALA A 170 9.31 -17.50 12.55
N GLU A 171 8.49 -17.57 11.51
CA GLU A 171 8.68 -16.76 10.30
C GLU A 171 8.35 -15.29 10.56
N PHE A 172 7.35 -14.97 11.39
CA PHE A 172 7.06 -13.58 11.75
C PHE A 172 8.22 -12.94 12.53
N GLU A 173 8.78 -13.65 13.51
CA GLU A 173 9.95 -13.17 14.25
C GLU A 173 11.18 -13.03 13.34
N LYS A 174 11.34 -13.93 12.36
CA LYS A 174 12.36 -13.78 11.32
C LYS A 174 12.14 -12.53 10.47
N ILE A 175 10.90 -12.26 10.03
CA ILE A 175 10.57 -11.03 9.30
C ILE A 175 10.89 -9.81 10.16
N LYS A 176 10.54 -9.78 11.45
CA LYS A 176 10.87 -8.64 12.34
C LYS A 176 12.37 -8.43 12.45
N ALA A 177 13.15 -9.49 12.68
CA ALA A 177 14.61 -9.40 12.71
C ALA A 177 15.20 -8.92 11.37
N GLN A 178 14.57 -9.31 10.26
CA GLN A 178 14.91 -8.77 8.94
C GLN A 178 14.58 -7.26 8.89
N GLN A 179 13.42 -6.81 9.36
CA GLN A 179 13.13 -5.38 9.36
C GLN A 179 14.12 -4.56 10.22
N GLU A 180 14.63 -5.12 11.33
CA GLU A 180 15.71 -4.48 12.12
C GLU A 180 17.03 -4.33 11.33
N ASP A 181 17.46 -5.36 10.59
CA ASP A 181 18.65 -5.28 9.74
C ASP A 181 18.43 -4.37 8.53
N LEU A 182 17.21 -4.28 7.99
CA LEU A 182 16.84 -3.26 6.99
C LEU A 182 17.01 -1.85 7.54
N LEU A 183 16.50 -1.56 8.74
CA LEU A 183 16.66 -0.27 9.40
C LEU A 183 18.13 0.10 9.57
N ALA A 184 18.97 -0.84 9.98
CA ALA A 184 20.42 -0.64 10.11
C ALA A 184 21.10 -0.35 8.75
N LYS A 185 20.62 -0.95 7.66
CA LYS A 185 21.11 -0.68 6.30
C LYS A 185 20.63 0.68 5.80
N ILE A 186 19.36 1.03 6.00
CA ILE A 186 18.81 2.33 5.61
C ILE A 186 19.56 3.45 6.30
N SER A 187 19.80 3.37 7.61
CA SER A 187 20.54 4.41 8.35
C SER A 187 21.96 4.65 7.81
N LYS A 188 22.60 3.62 7.25
CA LYS A 188 23.90 3.76 6.55
C LYS A 188 23.76 4.48 5.21
N LEU A 189 22.65 4.25 4.50
CA LEU A 189 22.34 4.89 3.22
C LEU A 189 21.87 6.34 3.38
N GLU A 190 21.15 6.68 4.45
CA GLU A 190 20.63 8.04 4.69
C GLU A 190 21.71 9.11 4.65
N LYS A 191 22.89 8.84 5.23
CA LYS A 191 24.03 9.77 5.20
C LYS A 191 24.56 10.02 3.79
N SER A 192 24.48 9.01 2.91
CA SER A 192 24.85 9.12 1.50
C SER A 192 23.73 9.72 0.65
N ALA A 193 22.47 9.50 1.04
CA ALA A 193 21.27 9.94 0.34
C ALA A 193 20.87 11.40 0.61
N GLN A 194 21.50 12.11 1.55
CA GLN A 194 21.16 13.52 1.85
C GLN A 194 21.19 14.48 0.64
N LYS A 195 21.89 14.08 -0.43
CA LYS A 195 22.04 14.89 -1.65
C LYS A 195 20.94 14.61 -2.69
N ASP A 196 20.13 13.58 -2.49
CA ASP A 196 19.02 13.19 -3.36
C ASP A 196 17.71 13.16 -2.55
N LYS A 197 16.83 14.13 -2.83
CA LYS A 197 15.57 14.30 -2.08
C LYS A 197 14.59 13.15 -2.34
N ALA A 198 14.58 12.58 -3.55
CA ALA A 198 13.68 11.50 -3.92
C ALA A 198 14.11 10.19 -3.24
N LEU A 199 15.42 9.87 -3.29
CA LEU A 199 15.95 8.74 -2.54
C LEU A 199 15.74 8.89 -1.04
N ALA A 200 15.96 10.09 -0.48
CA ALA A 200 15.71 10.33 0.94
C ALA A 200 14.23 10.10 1.31
N ARG A 201 13.29 10.52 0.45
CA ARG A 201 11.85 10.24 0.62
C ARG A 201 11.56 8.74 0.59
N GLY A 202 12.09 8.03 -0.39
CA GLY A 202 11.92 6.57 -0.51
C GLY A 202 12.45 5.82 0.70
N LEU A 203 13.68 6.14 1.14
CA LEU A 203 14.28 5.55 2.34
C LEU A 203 13.46 5.84 3.60
N ASN A 204 12.93 7.05 3.75
CA ASN A 204 12.09 7.41 4.90
C ASN A 204 10.78 6.60 4.93
N GLU A 205 10.15 6.39 3.77
CA GLU A 205 8.92 5.60 3.69
C GLU A 205 9.18 4.12 4.00
N ILE A 206 10.25 3.54 3.42
CA ILE A 206 10.66 2.16 3.72
C ILE A 206 11.00 2.02 5.21
N GLN A 207 11.68 3.01 5.81
CA GLN A 207 11.99 3.04 7.24
C GLN A 207 10.71 3.03 8.09
N LYS A 208 9.73 3.91 7.81
CA LYS A 208 8.47 3.93 8.56
C LYS A 208 7.77 2.58 8.55
N GLN A 209 7.72 1.93 7.38
CA GLN A 209 7.10 0.61 7.25
C GLN A 209 7.88 -0.45 8.02
N ALA A 210 9.21 -0.43 7.97
CA ALA A 210 10.06 -1.35 8.71
C ALA A 210 9.90 -1.17 10.23
N GLU A 211 9.92 0.07 10.72
CA GLU A 211 9.66 0.39 12.13
C GLU A 211 8.28 -0.08 12.57
N ARG A 212 7.25 0.11 11.73
CA ARG A 212 5.89 -0.39 12.00
C ARG A 212 5.90 -1.90 12.18
N ILE A 213 6.52 -2.65 11.27
CA ILE A 213 6.55 -4.12 11.32
C ILE A 213 7.26 -4.63 12.60
N THR A 214 8.40 -4.05 12.99
CA THR A 214 9.12 -4.48 14.20
C THR A 214 8.29 -4.35 15.49
N LYS A 215 7.31 -3.44 15.52
CA LYS A 215 6.45 -3.16 16.67
C LYS A 215 5.12 -3.94 16.64
N GLN A 216 4.85 -4.69 15.57
CA GLN A 216 3.59 -5.43 15.45
C GLN A 216 3.48 -6.55 16.51
N PRO A 217 2.31 -6.74 17.14
CA PRO A 217 2.09 -7.84 18.08
C PRO A 217 2.11 -9.18 17.33
N THR A 218 2.46 -10.26 18.01
CA THR A 218 2.53 -11.61 17.42
C THR A 218 1.12 -12.23 17.31
N THR A 219 0.26 -11.65 16.48
CA THR A 219 -1.11 -12.10 16.19
C THR A 219 -1.26 -12.47 14.71
N LEU A 220 -2.32 -13.22 14.38
CA LEU A 220 -2.61 -13.60 12.99
C LEU A 220 -2.81 -12.37 12.10
N ASP A 221 -3.64 -11.41 12.53
CA ASP A 221 -3.92 -10.22 11.72
C ASP A 221 -2.67 -9.38 11.46
N ALA A 222 -1.83 -9.20 12.49
CA ALA A 222 -0.60 -8.45 12.37
C ALA A 222 0.43 -9.14 11.46
N TYR A 223 0.48 -10.47 11.49
CA TYR A 223 1.30 -11.26 10.57
C TYR A 223 0.83 -11.09 9.14
N ILE A 224 -0.47 -11.28 8.86
CA ILE A 224 -1.03 -11.13 7.51
C ILE A 224 -0.86 -9.71 6.98
N ALA A 225 -1.13 -8.68 7.79
CA ALA A 225 -0.89 -7.28 7.40
C ALA A 225 0.59 -7.01 7.10
N THR A 226 1.51 -7.64 7.84
CA THR A 226 2.94 -7.54 7.56
C THR A 226 3.28 -8.11 6.18
N LEU A 227 2.70 -9.25 5.79
CA LEU A 227 2.97 -9.84 4.47
C LEU A 227 2.53 -8.93 3.32
N TYR A 228 1.42 -8.20 3.48
CA TYR A 228 1.02 -7.20 2.51
C TYR A 228 1.99 -6.02 2.47
N LEU A 229 2.43 -5.50 3.63
CA LEU A 229 3.43 -4.42 3.70
C LEU A 229 4.76 -4.80 3.02
N LEU A 230 5.16 -6.07 3.06
CA LEU A 230 6.37 -6.52 2.34
C LEU A 230 6.24 -6.35 0.82
N ASP A 231 5.04 -6.50 0.25
CA ASP A 231 4.81 -6.24 -1.18
C ASP A 231 5.02 -4.75 -1.50
N LEU A 232 4.50 -3.86 -0.65
CA LEU A 232 4.68 -2.41 -0.81
C LEU A 232 6.15 -2.02 -0.71
N GLN A 233 6.87 -2.51 0.32
CA GLN A 233 8.30 -2.24 0.48
C GLN A 233 9.11 -2.70 -0.74
N ALA A 234 8.81 -3.88 -1.30
CA ALA A 234 9.50 -4.39 -2.48
C ALA A 234 9.28 -3.48 -3.71
N GLY A 235 8.06 -3.01 -3.93
CA GLY A 235 7.73 -2.08 -5.00
C GLY A 235 8.43 -0.73 -4.85
N LEU A 236 8.39 -0.14 -3.64
CA LEU A 236 9.09 1.12 -3.32
C LEU A 236 10.60 1.01 -3.56
N ILE A 237 11.23 -0.09 -3.10
CA ILE A 237 12.66 -0.29 -3.34
C ILE A 237 12.96 -0.37 -4.84
N ARG A 238 12.11 -1.01 -5.64
CA ARG A 238 12.34 -1.07 -7.09
C ARG A 238 12.12 0.28 -7.76
N GLY A 239 11.04 1.01 -7.44
CA GLY A 239 10.75 2.31 -8.06
C GLY A 239 11.80 3.37 -7.76
N TYR A 240 12.38 3.36 -6.57
CA TYR A 240 13.44 4.31 -6.24
C TYR A 240 14.83 3.91 -6.78
N GLU A 241 14.97 2.81 -7.53
CA GLU A 241 16.28 2.33 -8.01
C GLU A 241 17.00 3.34 -8.90
N TYR A 242 16.24 4.13 -9.67
CA TYR A 242 16.79 5.08 -10.63
C TYR A 242 17.41 6.32 -9.97
N TYR A 243 16.86 6.73 -8.82
CA TYR A 243 17.40 7.80 -7.96
C TYR A 243 18.63 7.36 -7.15
N VAL A 244 19.01 6.08 -7.21
CA VAL A 244 20.22 5.59 -6.57
C VAL A 244 21.39 5.69 -7.55
N ASP A 245 22.48 6.31 -7.10
CA ASP A 245 23.75 6.35 -7.84
C ASP A 245 24.15 4.95 -8.35
N LYS A 246 24.57 4.86 -9.62
CA LYS A 246 24.90 3.58 -10.30
C LYS A 246 25.76 2.60 -9.47
N PRO A 247 26.83 3.02 -8.76
CA PRO A 247 27.62 2.12 -7.92
C PRO A 247 26.86 1.50 -6.74
N TRP A 248 25.78 2.12 -6.30
CA TRP A 248 24.98 1.72 -5.14
C TRP A 248 23.73 0.90 -5.51
N ARG A 249 23.26 0.97 -6.76
CA ARG A 249 22.03 0.31 -7.24
C ARG A 249 21.97 -1.17 -6.91
N ALA A 250 23.04 -1.92 -7.19
CA ALA A 250 23.08 -3.35 -6.86
C ALA A 250 23.00 -3.62 -5.35
N GLY A 251 23.58 -2.73 -4.52
CA GLY A 251 23.46 -2.78 -3.08
C GLY A 251 22.04 -2.50 -2.59
N TYR A 252 21.37 -1.55 -3.24
CA TYR A 252 20.02 -1.14 -2.95
C TYR A 252 18.98 -2.20 -3.35
N LEU A 253 19.09 -2.77 -4.56
CA LEU A 253 18.18 -3.82 -5.02
C LEU A 253 18.30 -5.12 -4.22
N ARG A 254 19.45 -5.38 -3.60
CA ARG A 254 19.58 -6.47 -2.61
C ARG A 254 18.64 -6.32 -1.42
N LEU A 255 18.12 -5.12 -1.13
CA LEU A 255 17.08 -4.93 -0.11
C LEU A 255 15.75 -5.54 -0.58
N ALA A 256 15.36 -5.33 -1.84
CA ALA A 256 14.14 -5.92 -2.41
C ALA A 256 14.21 -7.45 -2.50
N ASP A 257 15.33 -7.98 -3.00
CA ASP A 257 15.56 -9.43 -3.12
C ASP A 257 15.57 -10.16 -1.77
N TRP A 258 15.79 -9.42 -0.70
CA TRP A 258 15.78 -9.96 0.65
C TRP A 258 14.37 -10.02 1.25
N ILE A 259 13.53 -9.04 0.92
CA ILE A 259 12.10 -8.98 1.30
C ILE A 259 11.30 -10.07 0.58
N THR A 260 11.59 -10.34 -0.70
CA THR A 260 10.84 -11.30 -1.53
C THR A 260 11.11 -12.78 -1.20
N ARG A 261 11.95 -13.12 -0.22
CA ARG A 261 12.30 -14.53 0.10
C ARG A 261 11.23 -15.30 0.90
N TYR A 262 10.04 -14.75 1.11
CA TYR A 262 8.98 -15.34 1.91
C TYR A 262 8.18 -16.48 1.19
N TYR A 263 8.36 -16.69 -0.12
CA TYR A 263 7.56 -17.64 -0.91
C TYR A 263 7.62 -19.12 -0.49
N THR A 264 8.55 -19.54 0.39
CA THR A 264 8.60 -20.94 0.86
C THR A 264 7.36 -21.38 1.67
N TRP A 265 6.57 -20.42 2.17
CA TRP A 265 5.29 -20.69 2.84
C TRP A 265 4.16 -21.02 1.85
N TYR A 266 4.17 -20.43 0.65
CA TYR A 266 3.08 -20.54 -0.31
C TYR A 266 2.82 -21.97 -0.77
N ASP A 267 3.86 -22.79 -0.94
CA ASP A 267 3.70 -24.18 -1.39
C ASP A 267 3.09 -25.10 -0.32
N LYS A 268 3.05 -24.65 0.94
CA LYS A 268 2.60 -25.46 2.09
C LYS A 268 1.17 -25.15 2.52
N VAL A 269 0.61 -24.03 2.07
CA VAL A 269 -0.75 -23.62 2.42
C VAL A 269 -1.74 -24.13 1.38
N SER A 270 -2.66 -24.99 1.84
CA SER A 270 -3.82 -25.42 1.07
C SER A 270 -4.79 -24.26 0.87
N TYR A 271 -5.32 -24.13 -0.35
CA TYR A 271 -6.31 -23.13 -0.70
C TYR A 271 -7.55 -23.80 -1.24
N ASP A 272 -8.72 -23.40 -0.75
CA ASP A 272 -10.00 -23.84 -1.31
C ASP A 272 -10.36 -22.96 -2.51
N TRP A 273 -10.26 -23.53 -3.71
CA TRP A 273 -10.54 -22.81 -4.95
C TRP A 273 -11.99 -22.34 -5.06
N ALA A 274 -12.95 -22.88 -4.29
CA ALA A 274 -14.30 -22.32 -4.27
C ALA A 274 -14.35 -20.88 -3.74
N TRP A 275 -13.31 -20.41 -3.04
CA TRP A 275 -13.25 -19.05 -2.52
C TRP A 275 -13.07 -17.99 -3.59
N VAL A 276 -12.54 -18.34 -4.77
CA VAL A 276 -12.40 -17.37 -5.87
C VAL A 276 -13.74 -16.95 -6.47
N ASP A 277 -14.76 -17.80 -6.31
CA ASP A 277 -16.13 -17.56 -6.80
C ASP A 277 -16.99 -16.78 -5.77
N THR A 278 -16.45 -16.53 -4.57
CA THR A 278 -17.18 -15.81 -3.52
C THR A 278 -17.04 -14.32 -3.72
N SER A 279 -18.12 -13.62 -4.05
CA SER A 279 -18.08 -12.18 -4.25
C SER A 279 -17.78 -11.41 -2.96
N VAL A 280 -16.99 -10.36 -3.07
CA VAL A 280 -16.69 -9.40 -1.99
C VAL A 280 -17.28 -8.03 -2.30
N ASP A 281 -17.55 -7.26 -1.26
CA ASP A 281 -18.01 -5.89 -1.40
C ASP A 281 -16.90 -5.00 -1.97
N VAL A 282 -17.27 -4.12 -2.89
CA VAL A 282 -16.39 -3.14 -3.50
C VAL A 282 -16.68 -1.78 -2.85
N TYR A 283 -15.71 -1.24 -2.10
CA TYR A 283 -15.89 0.03 -1.38
C TYR A 283 -15.27 1.22 -2.11
N GLU A 284 -14.40 0.95 -3.07
CA GLU A 284 -13.69 1.94 -3.87
C GLU A 284 -13.99 1.72 -5.34
N ASP A 285 -14.01 2.81 -6.13
CA ASP A 285 -14.28 2.68 -7.55
C ASP A 285 -13.16 1.90 -8.23
N VAL A 286 -13.52 0.76 -8.80
CA VAL A 286 -12.69 -0.09 -9.67
C VAL A 286 -13.22 -0.11 -11.10
N THR A 287 -14.40 0.46 -11.35
CA THR A 287 -15.09 0.36 -12.62
C THR A 287 -14.57 1.45 -13.57
N VAL A 288 -14.11 1.05 -14.75
CA VAL A 288 -13.78 2.01 -15.82
C VAL A 288 -15.08 2.48 -16.49
N LEU A 289 -15.42 3.75 -16.31
CA LEU A 289 -16.64 4.36 -16.86
C LEU A 289 -16.48 4.81 -18.33
N GLU A 290 -15.24 5.00 -18.79
CA GLU A 290 -14.99 5.26 -20.20
C GLU A 290 -15.31 4.01 -21.02
N ALA A 291 -16.10 4.18 -22.09
CA ALA A 291 -16.42 3.11 -23.01
C ALA A 291 -15.16 2.73 -23.81
N ILE A 292 -14.37 1.81 -23.26
CA ILE A 292 -13.27 1.15 -23.95
C ILE A 292 -13.80 -0.18 -24.47
N SER A 293 -13.73 -0.38 -25.78
CA SER A 293 -14.15 -1.63 -26.40
C SER A 293 -13.22 -2.79 -26.02
N GLU A 294 -13.73 -4.03 -26.06
CA GLU A 294 -12.90 -5.24 -25.85
C GLU A 294 -11.70 -5.31 -26.80
N GLN A 295 -11.87 -4.82 -28.03
CA GLN A 295 -10.79 -4.74 -29.01
C GLN A 295 -9.70 -3.75 -28.55
N GLU A 296 -10.08 -2.60 -28.01
CA GLU A 296 -9.14 -1.63 -27.44
C GLU A 296 -8.46 -2.20 -26.20
N ILE A 297 -9.19 -2.84 -25.28
CA ILE A 297 -8.62 -3.50 -24.09
C ILE A 297 -7.55 -4.52 -24.52
N SER A 298 -7.86 -5.37 -25.49
CA SER A 298 -6.92 -6.36 -26.02
C SER A 298 -5.69 -5.72 -26.68
N SER A 299 -5.90 -4.65 -27.46
CA SER A 299 -4.83 -3.88 -28.11
C SER A 299 -3.88 -3.25 -27.09
N GLU A 300 -4.41 -2.56 -26.08
CA GLU A 300 -3.59 -1.86 -25.07
C GLU A 300 -2.88 -2.84 -24.13
N LYS A 301 -3.52 -3.96 -23.76
CA LYS A 301 -2.85 -5.05 -23.05
C LYS A 301 -1.70 -5.62 -23.86
N SER A 302 -1.91 -5.87 -25.15
CA SER A 302 -0.87 -6.39 -26.04
C SER A 302 0.30 -5.42 -26.17
N TYR A 303 0.02 -4.12 -26.29
CA TYR A 303 1.04 -3.08 -26.31
C TYR A 303 1.88 -3.10 -25.03
N ALA A 304 1.23 -3.03 -23.85
CA ALA A 304 1.93 -3.05 -22.57
C ALA A 304 2.74 -4.33 -22.34
N GLN A 305 2.28 -5.48 -22.81
CA GLN A 305 2.97 -6.76 -22.62
C GLN A 305 4.16 -6.97 -23.57
N ASN A 306 4.02 -6.57 -24.84
CA ASN A 306 4.93 -7.02 -25.90
C ASN A 306 5.92 -5.95 -26.37
N GLU A 307 5.68 -4.67 -26.08
CA GLU A 307 6.62 -3.62 -26.42
C GLU A 307 7.89 -3.72 -25.55
N SER A 308 9.06 -3.38 -26.11
CA SER A 308 10.30 -3.35 -25.32
C SER A 308 10.51 -1.95 -24.75
N PHE A 309 10.56 -1.88 -23.42
CA PHE A 309 10.89 -0.65 -22.67
C PHE A 309 12.28 -0.75 -22.03
N ASP A 310 13.14 -1.59 -22.59
CA ASP A 310 14.50 -1.76 -22.10
C ASP A 310 15.28 -0.45 -22.27
N MET A 311 16.05 -0.13 -21.23
CA MET A 311 16.95 1.01 -21.22
C MET A 311 18.37 0.55 -21.47
N SER A 312 19.03 1.21 -22.43
CA SER A 312 20.47 1.13 -22.59
C SER A 312 21.20 1.71 -21.37
N ASP A 313 22.48 1.35 -21.19
CA ASP A 313 23.31 1.91 -20.11
C ASP A 313 23.37 3.44 -20.15
N ALA A 314 23.35 4.03 -21.35
CA ALA A 314 23.37 5.48 -21.55
C ALA A 314 22.06 6.13 -21.07
N GLU A 315 20.91 5.53 -21.39
CA GLU A 315 19.61 6.00 -20.92
C GLU A 315 19.47 5.85 -19.40
N GLN A 316 19.99 4.76 -18.83
CA GLN A 316 20.00 4.58 -17.37
C GLN A 316 20.86 5.63 -16.66
N GLU A 317 21.91 6.13 -17.30
CA GLU A 317 22.77 7.22 -16.79
C GLU A 317 22.12 8.59 -16.97
N GLU A 318 21.39 8.81 -18.07
CA GLU A 318 20.58 10.01 -18.29
C GLU A 318 19.53 10.16 -17.19
N VAL A 319 18.74 9.11 -16.93
CA VAL A 319 17.74 9.09 -15.86
C VAL A 319 18.38 9.25 -14.48
N ALA A 320 19.59 8.72 -14.27
CA ALA A 320 20.33 8.90 -13.00
C ALA A 320 20.85 10.33 -12.81
N GLY A 321 21.18 11.00 -13.92
CA GLY A 321 21.93 12.25 -13.95
C GLY A 321 21.05 13.50 -13.97
N GLU A 322 19.77 13.36 -14.33
CA GLU A 322 18.77 14.41 -14.17
C GLU A 322 18.58 14.69 -12.68
N LYS A 323 19.26 15.73 -12.19
CA LYS A 323 18.94 16.30 -10.87
C LYS A 323 17.51 16.78 -10.93
N ASP A 324 16.71 16.29 -10.00
CA ASP A 324 15.36 16.77 -9.73
C ASP A 324 15.42 18.28 -9.44
N THR A 325 15.21 19.08 -10.48
CA THR A 325 15.21 20.56 -10.42
C THR A 325 13.80 21.09 -10.15
N ASN A 326 12.81 20.20 -10.04
CA ASN A 326 11.45 20.58 -9.68
C ASN A 326 11.35 20.83 -8.16
N GLU A 327 11.59 22.08 -7.81
CA GLU A 327 11.11 22.67 -6.56
C GLU A 327 9.61 23.02 -6.69
N ALA A 328 8.75 22.00 -6.86
CA ALA A 328 7.28 22.06 -6.74
C ALA A 328 6.79 20.60 -6.79
N VAL A 329 6.05 20.02 -5.85
CA VAL A 329 5.03 20.57 -4.95
C VAL A 329 5.24 19.97 -3.56
N ALA A 330 5.47 20.82 -2.56
CA ALA A 330 5.26 20.43 -1.17
C ALA A 330 3.79 20.03 -1.02
N SER A 331 3.55 18.75 -0.72
CA SER A 331 2.27 18.15 -0.34
C SER A 331 1.02 18.84 -0.90
N VAL A 332 0.40 18.24 -1.91
CA VAL A 332 -1.05 18.04 -1.76
C VAL A 332 -1.17 17.13 -0.54
N GLY A 333 -1.37 17.76 0.61
CA GLY A 333 -1.56 17.05 1.87
C GLY A 333 -2.83 16.21 1.76
N GLY A 334 -2.71 14.94 2.15
CA GLY A 334 -3.84 14.15 2.59
C GLY A 334 -4.74 13.57 1.49
N ASP A 335 -4.15 12.97 0.46
CA ASP A 335 -4.83 11.88 -0.25
C ASP A 335 -3.80 10.79 -0.55
N SER A 336 -3.15 10.32 0.54
CA SER A 336 -2.58 8.98 0.56
C SER A 336 -3.68 8.01 0.11
N MET A 337 -3.36 7.01 -0.71
CA MET A 337 -4.26 5.90 -1.08
C MET A 337 -4.62 4.99 0.12
N GLU A 338 -4.57 5.52 1.33
CA GLU A 338 -5.01 4.91 2.57
C GLU A 338 -5.61 6.06 3.39
N ASP A 339 -6.95 6.18 3.44
CA ASP A 339 -7.71 5.98 4.69
C ASP A 339 -9.23 6.12 4.48
N ALA A 340 -9.98 5.20 5.08
CA ALA A 340 -11.40 5.37 5.39
C ALA A 340 -11.79 4.44 6.55
N SER A 341 -11.63 4.90 7.79
CA SER A 341 -12.52 4.71 8.97
C SER A 341 -11.78 5.23 10.22
N ASP A 342 -12.30 6.06 11.12
CA ASP A 342 -13.67 6.33 11.54
C ASP A 342 -13.79 7.75 12.15
N GLU A 343 -14.96 8.35 11.96
CA GLU A 343 -15.56 9.40 12.80
C GLU A 343 -16.26 8.73 14.01
N ALA A 344 -16.52 9.32 15.19
CA ALA A 344 -16.42 10.65 15.75
C ALA A 344 -16.69 10.53 17.27
N ALA A 345 -16.27 11.52 18.08
CA ALA A 345 -17.05 11.97 19.24
C ALA A 345 -16.42 13.22 19.88
N GLU A 346 -16.97 14.39 19.59
CA GLU A 346 -17.06 15.49 20.57
C GLU A 346 -18.44 16.14 20.35
N GLY A 347 -19.43 15.64 21.07
CA GLY A 347 -20.69 16.31 21.27
C GLY A 347 -20.50 17.35 22.37
N LEU A 348 -20.35 18.61 21.98
CA LEU A 348 -20.56 19.73 22.88
C LEU A 348 -22.05 19.77 23.24
N SER A 349 -22.38 19.37 24.45
CA SER A 349 -23.63 19.76 25.10
C SER A 349 -23.33 20.92 26.04
N ASP A 350 -23.79 22.10 25.64
CA ASP A 350 -24.09 23.20 26.53
C ASP A 350 -25.27 22.77 27.40
N ASP A 351 -25.06 22.61 28.71
CA ASP A 351 -26.14 22.86 29.65
C ASP A 351 -25.62 23.59 30.88
N ALA A 352 -26.28 24.69 31.16
CA ALA A 352 -26.03 25.55 32.30
C ALA A 352 -26.87 25.03 33.47
N SER A 353 -26.23 24.63 34.55
CA SER A 353 -26.80 24.84 35.87
C SER A 353 -25.71 24.96 36.93
N SER A 354 -25.85 26.04 37.69
CA SER A 354 -25.21 26.35 38.94
C SER A 354 -25.37 25.22 39.97
N ASP A 355 -24.31 24.87 40.68
CA ASP A 355 -24.32 25.10 42.12
C ASP A 355 -22.91 25.06 42.71
N GLU A 356 -22.66 26.07 43.53
CA GLU A 356 -21.52 26.18 44.41
C GLU A 356 -21.66 25.17 45.55
N ASN A 357 -20.60 24.41 45.86
CA ASN A 357 -20.02 24.42 47.20
C ASN A 357 -18.75 23.57 47.28
N ALA A 358 -17.75 24.20 47.87
CA ALA A 358 -16.46 23.67 48.22
C ALA A 358 -16.55 22.59 49.31
N VAL A 359 -15.51 21.75 49.38
CA VAL A 359 -14.55 21.64 50.50
C VAL A 359 -13.92 20.24 50.46
N ASP A 360 -12.62 20.21 50.17
CA ASP A 360 -11.68 19.17 50.58
C ASP A 360 -11.69 19.05 52.11
N GLU A 361 -11.66 17.83 52.66
CA GLU A 361 -10.53 17.46 53.52
C GLU A 361 -10.49 15.97 53.84
N ASP A 362 -9.23 15.54 53.90
CA ASP A 362 -8.65 14.24 54.14
C ASP A 362 -8.55 13.95 55.67
N ILE A 363 -8.08 12.75 56.00
CA ILE A 363 -7.46 12.32 57.29
C ILE A 363 -8.40 11.63 58.32
N GLY A 364 -8.32 10.29 58.33
CA GLY A 364 -7.52 9.54 59.32
C GLY A 364 -8.00 9.41 60.78
N ASP A 365 -8.38 8.16 61.11
CA ASP A 365 -8.13 7.34 62.32
C ASP A 365 -8.02 7.94 63.75
N ASP A 366 -8.68 7.18 64.65
CA ASP A 366 -8.33 6.80 66.03
C ASP A 366 -8.06 7.90 67.08
N ASP A 367 -8.86 7.97 68.15
CA ASP A 367 -8.66 7.15 69.36
C ASP A 367 -9.61 7.51 70.53
N GLU A 368 -9.76 6.53 71.43
CA GLU A 368 -10.08 6.61 72.87
C GLU A 368 -11.51 6.93 73.41
N ALA A 369 -12.10 5.85 73.97
CA ALA A 369 -12.52 5.67 75.37
C ALA A 369 -13.39 6.72 76.09
N GLU A 370 -14.69 6.39 76.27
CA GLU A 370 -15.29 5.97 77.57
C GLU A 370 -16.68 5.37 77.36
#